data_AF-A0A9D7NAN5-F1
#
_entry.id   AF-A0A9D7NAN5-F1
#
_cell.length_a   1.000
_cell.length_b   1.000
_cell.length_c   1.000
_cell.angle_alpha   90.00
_cell.angle_beta   90.00
_cell.angle_gamma   90.00
#
_symmetry.space_group_name_H-M   'P 1'
#
loop_
_entity.id
_entity.type
_entity.pdbx_description
1 polymer ?
#
loop_
_entity_poly.entity_id
_entity_poly.type
_entity_poly.pdbx_seq_one_letter_code
_entity_poly.pdbx_strand_id
1 'polypeptide(L)'
;MTKDYKDKYKSIQKCPACNFNPKEIYSIDAINLFELHHIIPIGMRDKKIGSKTLENDLILLCPNCHRFIHKLMIKEPNGLITLD
;
A
#
# COMPACT_ATOMS: atom_id res chain seq x y z
N MET A 1 -14.39 -5.47 -3.24
CA MET A 1 -13.60 -5.81 -2.02
C MET A 1 -14.35 -6.91 -1.29
N THR A 2 -13.77 -8.08 -1.11
CA THR A 2 -14.41 -9.22 -0.42
C THR A 2 -14.52 -8.93 1.08
N LYS A 3 -15.43 -9.62 1.78
CA LYS A 3 -15.61 -9.50 3.24
C LYS A 3 -14.29 -9.75 4.00
N ASP A 4 -13.49 -10.67 3.47
CA ASP A 4 -12.18 -11.07 3.98
C ASP A 4 -11.18 -9.91 4.05
N TYR A 5 -11.25 -8.95 3.13
CA TYR A 5 -10.35 -7.80 3.08
C TYR A 5 -10.55 -6.86 4.28
N LYS A 6 -11.80 -6.56 4.63
CA LYS A 6 -12.10 -5.65 5.74
C LYS A 6 -11.70 -6.28 7.07
N ASP A 7 -11.99 -7.56 7.26
CA ASP A 7 -11.63 -8.27 8.48
C ASP A 7 -10.12 -8.43 8.65
N LYS A 8 -9.38 -8.63 7.55
CA LYS A 8 -7.92 -8.74 7.57
C LYS A 8 -7.23 -7.46 8.01
N TYR A 9 -7.72 -6.30 7.56
CA TYR A 9 -7.05 -5.01 7.77
C TYR A 9 -7.74 -4.09 8.78
N LYS A 10 -8.79 -4.56 9.48
CA LYS A 10 -9.54 -3.76 10.47
C LYS A 10 -8.69 -3.24 11.63
N SER A 11 -7.58 -3.90 11.96
CA SER A 11 -6.69 -3.50 13.05
C SER A 11 -5.75 -2.37 12.66
N ILE A 12 -5.61 -2.06 11.37
CA ILE A 12 -4.76 -0.97 10.90
C ILE A 12 -5.47 0.35 11.18
N GLN A 13 -4.77 1.22 11.91
CA GLN A 13 -5.26 2.55 12.26
C GLN A 13 -4.36 3.66 11.75
N LYS A 14 -3.06 3.39 11.57
CA LYS A 14 -2.05 4.40 11.22
C LYS A 14 -1.32 4.00 9.95
N CYS A 15 -1.00 5.00 9.13
CA CYS A 15 -0.17 4.79 7.95
C CYS A 15 1.24 4.36 8.40
N PRO A 16 1.78 3.22 7.93
CA PRO A 16 3.10 2.77 8.36
C PRO A 16 4.23 3.72 7.94
N ALA A 17 4.01 4.53 6.89
CA ALA A 17 5.03 5.45 6.37
C ALA A 17 5.04 6.83 7.06
N CYS A 18 3.93 7.29 7.65
CA CYS A 18 3.84 8.65 8.20
C CYS A 18 3.05 8.78 9.50
N ASN A 19 2.61 7.67 10.09
CA ASN A 19 1.79 7.59 11.31
C ASN A 19 0.46 8.34 11.26
N PHE A 20 0.01 8.79 10.09
CA PHE A 20 -1.29 9.44 9.92
C PHE A 20 -2.43 8.51 10.36
N ASN A 21 -3.26 8.99 11.30
CA ASN A 21 -4.45 8.29 11.79
C ASN A 21 -5.73 9.04 11.35
N PRO A 22 -6.49 8.55 10.37
CA PRO A 22 -7.71 9.21 9.92
C PRO A 22 -8.84 9.17 10.95
N LYS A 23 -8.79 8.25 11.93
CA LYS A 23 -9.81 8.19 12.98
C LYS A 23 -9.69 9.39 13.92
N GLU A 24 -8.47 9.78 14.26
CA GLU A 24 -8.18 10.91 15.15
C GLU A 24 -8.55 12.26 14.52
N ILE A 25 -8.38 12.41 13.20
CA ILE A 25 -8.55 13.70 12.51
C ILE A 25 -9.94 13.81 11.86
N TYR A 26 -10.42 12.74 11.25
CA TYR A 26 -11.63 12.74 10.41
C TYR A 26 -12.74 11.82 10.92
N SER A 27 -12.53 11.10 12.03
CA SER A 27 -13.45 10.07 12.54
C SER A 27 -13.71 8.90 11.56
N ILE A 28 -12.85 8.72 10.56
CA ILE A 28 -12.95 7.68 9.53
C ILE A 28 -11.96 6.55 9.85
N ASP A 29 -12.42 5.30 9.81
CA ASP A 29 -11.52 4.15 9.99
C ASP A 29 -10.56 4.02 8.80
N ALA A 30 -9.28 3.70 9.06
CA ALA A 30 -8.25 3.65 8.03
C ALA A 30 -8.60 2.72 6.87
N ILE A 31 -9.32 1.62 7.11
CA ILE A 31 -9.77 0.68 6.06
C ILE A 31 -10.68 1.31 4.98
N ASN A 32 -11.34 2.43 5.31
CA ASN A 32 -12.20 3.15 4.39
C ASN A 32 -11.46 4.27 3.63
N LEU A 33 -10.20 4.54 3.98
CA LEU A 33 -9.40 5.63 3.39
C LEU A 33 -8.08 5.17 2.78
N PHE A 34 -7.43 4.17 3.35
CA PHE A 34 -6.11 3.72 2.90
C PHE A 34 -6.22 2.88 1.63
N GLU A 35 -5.16 2.95 0.85
CA GLU A 35 -5.05 2.38 -0.48
C GLU A 35 -4.00 1.27 -0.47
N LEU A 36 -4.29 0.16 -1.15
CA LEU A 36 -3.34 -0.91 -1.34
C LEU A 36 -2.25 -0.47 -2.33
N HIS A 37 -1.00 -0.60 -1.92
CA HIS A 37 0.17 -0.37 -2.73
C HIS A 37 0.95 -1.66 -2.92
N HIS A 38 1.40 -1.94 -4.14
CA HIS A 38 2.28 -3.07 -4.43
C HIS A 38 3.73 -2.70 -4.09
N ILE A 39 4.33 -3.42 -3.16
CA ILE A 39 5.73 -3.22 -2.74
C ILE A 39 6.67 -3.48 -3.93
N ILE A 40 6.43 -4.57 -4.69
CA ILE A 40 7.15 -4.87 -5.92
C ILE A 40 6.29 -4.40 -7.11
N PRO A 41 6.79 -3.49 -7.96
CA PRO A 41 6.07 -3.05 -9.14
C PRO A 41 5.73 -4.23 -10.04
N ILE A 42 4.48 -4.33 -10.48
CA ILE A 42 4.05 -5.42 -11.38
C ILE A 42 4.91 -5.45 -12.66
N GLY A 43 5.32 -4.29 -13.17
CA GLY A 43 6.18 -4.19 -14.36
C GLY A 43 7.59 -4.75 -14.18
N MET A 44 8.05 -4.96 -12.94
CA MET A 44 9.34 -5.56 -12.61
C MET A 44 9.25 -7.06 -12.31
N ARG A 45 8.05 -7.64 -12.24
CA ARG A 45 7.91 -9.07 -11.98
C ARG A 45 8.41 -9.88 -13.16
N ASP A 46 9.18 -10.93 -12.88
CA ASP A 46 9.70 -11.83 -13.90
C ASP A 46 8.53 -12.51 -14.64
N LYS A 47 8.45 -12.32 -15.97
CA LYS A 47 7.34 -12.78 -16.81
C LYS A 47 7.19 -14.31 -16.83
N LYS A 48 8.20 -15.05 -16.35
CA LYS A 48 8.25 -16.53 -16.35
C LYS A 48 7.50 -17.18 -15.19
N ILE A 49 7.30 -16.47 -14.08
CA ILE A 49 6.50 -16.98 -12.97
C ILE A 49 5.13 -16.33 -13.13
N GLY A 50 4.10 -17.12 -13.45
CA GLY A 50 2.73 -16.64 -13.49
C GLY A 50 2.47 -15.75 -12.28
N SER A 51 2.25 -14.46 -12.55
CA SER A 51 2.42 -13.33 -11.63
C SER A 51 1.30 -13.25 -10.59
N LYS A 52 1.11 -14.33 -9.82
CA LYS A 52 0.20 -14.33 -8.69
C LYS A 52 0.67 -13.26 -7.72
N THR A 53 -0.10 -12.20 -7.57
CA THR A 53 0.07 -11.24 -6.50
C THR A 53 -0.02 -12.01 -5.19
N LEU A 54 1.11 -12.17 -4.52
CA LEU A 54 1.13 -12.71 -3.17
C LEU A 54 0.65 -11.61 -2.23
N GLU A 55 -0.11 -11.97 -1.21
CA GLU A 55 -0.64 -10.98 -0.27
C GLU A 55 0.47 -10.24 0.48
N ASN A 56 1.66 -10.84 0.59
CA ASN A 56 2.86 -10.24 1.17
C ASN A 56 3.49 -9.17 0.26
N ASP A 57 3.02 -9.01 -0.98
CA ASP A 57 3.49 -7.96 -1.90
C ASP A 57 2.70 -6.66 -1.74
N LEU A 58 1.81 -6.57 -0.75
CA LEU A 58 0.89 -5.45 -0.58
C LEU A 58 1.08 -4.77 0.78
N ILE A 59 1.02 -3.44 0.76
CA ILE A 59 0.99 -2.61 1.97
C ILE A 59 -0.16 -1.61 1.88
N LEU A 60 -0.77 -1.28 3.03
CA LEU A 60 -1.77 -0.23 3.11
C LEU A 60 -1.11 1.12 3.42
N LEU A 61 -1.35 2.11 2.56
CA LEU A 61 -0.83 3.47 2.71
C LEU A 61 -1.97 4.49 2.72
N CYS A 62 -1.76 5.63 3.37
CA CYS A 62 -2.67 6.76 3.20
C CYS A 62 -2.58 7.32 1.76
N PRO A 63 -3.61 8.02 1.27
CA PRO A 63 -3.63 8.55 -0.11
C PRO A 63 -2.43 9.43 -0.44
N ASN A 64 -1.92 10.18 0.54
CA ASN A 64 -0.76 11.05 0.36
C ASN A 64 0.55 10.26 0.19
N CYS A 65 0.82 9.29 1.06
CA CYS A 65 2.02 8.45 0.96
C CYS A 65 1.98 7.60 -0.32
N HIS A 66 0.82 7.06 -0.67
CA HIS A 66 0.66 6.28 -1.90
C HIS A 66 1.00 7.11 -3.15
N ARG A 67 0.43 8.31 -3.26
CA ARG A 67 0.74 9.24 -4.35
C ARG A 67 2.20 9.68 -4.35
N PHE A 68 2.77 9.93 -3.18
CA PHE A 68 4.17 10.36 -3.04
C PHE A 68 5.14 9.28 -3.53
N ILE A 69 4.96 8.03 -3.11
CA ILE A 69 5.80 6.91 -3.54
C ILE A 69 5.71 6.72 -5.06
N HIS A 70 4.51 6.74 -5.64
CA HIS A 70 4.37 6.69 -7.10
C HIS A 70 5.10 7.83 -7.82
N LYS A 71 5.17 9.03 -7.25
CA LYS A 71 5.94 10.15 -7.81
C LYS A 71 7.46 9.95 -7.69
N LEU A 72 7.95 9.27 -6.66
CA LEU A 72 9.37 8.92 -6.53
C LEU A 72 9.76 7.81 -7.51
N MET A 73 8.93 6.77 -7.66
CA MET A 73 9.20 5.65 -8.56
C MET A 73 9.25 6.06 -10.04
N ILE A 74 8.46 7.05 -10.46
CA ILE A 74 8.53 7.59 -11.83
C ILE A 74 9.89 8.24 -12.12
N LYS A 75 10.60 8.75 -11.09
CA LYS A 75 11.93 9.33 -11.25
C LYS A 75 13.04 8.27 -11.32
N GLU A 76 12.80 7.07 -10.79
CA GLU A 76 13.77 5.96 -10.72
C GLU A 76 13.07 4.66 -11.15
N PRO A 77 12.92 4.40 -12.46
CA PRO A 77 12.12 3.27 -12.98
C PRO A 77 12.63 1.88 -12.59
N ASN A 78 13.78 1.79 -11.89
CA ASN A 78 14.42 0.58 -11.39
C ASN A 78 14.65 0.59 -9.86
N GLY A 79 14.21 1.64 -9.14
CA GLY A 79 14.41 1.78 -7.71
C GLY A 79 13.38 0.96 -6.92
N LEU A 80 13.81 -0.17 -6.37
CA LEU A 80 13.12 -0.81 -5.24
C LEU A 80 13.12 0.21 -4.09
N ILE A 81 11.99 0.88 -3.86
CA ILE A 81 11.82 1.70 -2.66
C ILE A 81 11.41 0.73 -1.55
N THR A 82 12.39 0.18 -0.85
CA THR A 82 12.13 -0.50 0.41
C THR A 82 11.79 0.58 1.44
N LEU A 83 10.65 0.41 2.12
CA LEU A 83 10.37 1.16 3.34
C LEU A 83 11.16 0.44 4.44
N ASP A 84 12.41 0.85 4.62
CA ASP A 84 13.20 0.55 5.80
C ASP A 84 12.73 1.45 6.96
#